data_AF-A0A7Y5Y6M2-F1
#
_entry.id   AF-A0A7Y5Y6M2-F1
#
_cell.length_a   1.000
_cell.length_b   1.000
_cell.length_c   1.000
_cell.angle_alpha   90.00
_cell.angle_beta   90.00
_cell.angle_gamma   90.00
#
_symmetry.space_group_name_H-M   'P 1'
#
loop_
_entity.id
_entity.type
_entity.pdbx_description
1 polymer ?
#
loop_
_entity_poly.entity_id
_entity_poly.type
_entity_poly.pdbx_seq_one_letter_code
_entity_poly.pdbx_strand_id
1 'polypeptide(L)'
;MQIIQCVIFIFLIFLMRSGNTQALPPSDMELVKKDLKIPKTWTISKKPSPWNTSSGDTYCTVFLSTDRKKWLGNFCISSSEEARFDMGVWDEVPDEEHWGDRSKEEIGYWSVTPMFIYPMTPFILRPIKNYAAKVDCSLGNERGYRPTSTCHTAYYQLRDGVFLHSVFHISDDVKRKQKARISDIRNLWIHVGEKIGGKSNSK
;
A
#
# COMPACT_ATOMS: atom_id res chain seq x y z
N MET A 1 -9.02 -50.95 -10.06
CA MET A 1 -9.88 -49.73 -10.00
C MET A 1 -9.53 -48.97 -8.72
N GLN A 2 -8.46 -48.18 -8.72
CA GLN A 2 -7.93 -47.53 -7.50
C GLN A 2 -6.97 -46.38 -7.84
N ILE A 3 -7.42 -45.39 -8.63
CA ILE A 3 -6.62 -44.19 -8.96
C ILE A 3 -7.38 -42.88 -8.63
N ILE A 4 -8.58 -42.96 -8.07
CA ILE A 4 -9.44 -41.76 -7.88
C ILE A 4 -9.29 -41.13 -6.48
N GLN A 5 -8.62 -41.78 -5.53
CA GLN A 5 -8.57 -41.29 -4.13
C GLN A 5 -7.44 -40.30 -3.80
N CYS A 6 -6.37 -40.20 -4.60
CA CYS A 6 -5.25 -39.27 -4.30
C CYS A 6 -5.47 -37.83 -4.80
N VAL A 7 -6.35 -37.60 -5.77
CA VAL A 7 -6.50 -36.26 -6.38
C VAL A 7 -7.37 -35.33 -5.52
N ILE A 8 -8.25 -35.89 -4.67
CA ILE A 8 -9.15 -35.10 -3.81
C ILE A 8 -8.40 -34.48 -2.62
N PHE A 9 -7.30 -35.09 -2.16
CA PHE A 9 -6.58 -34.60 -0.98
C PHE A 9 -5.70 -33.37 -1.28
N ILE A 10 -5.21 -33.22 -2.51
CA ILE A 10 -4.39 -32.05 -2.91
C ILE A 10 -5.27 -30.83 -3.21
N PHE A 11 -6.51 -31.04 -3.68
CA PHE A 11 -7.45 -29.94 -3.93
C PHE A 11 -8.02 -29.30 -2.65
N LEU A 12 -8.00 -30.04 -1.53
CA LEU A 12 -8.42 -29.52 -0.22
C LEU A 12 -7.36 -28.66 0.48
N ILE A 13 -6.08 -28.81 0.13
CA ILE A 13 -4.99 -28.02 0.75
C ILE A 13 -4.94 -26.59 0.16
N PHE A 14 -5.40 -26.39 -1.08
CA PHE A 14 -5.50 -25.04 -1.67
C PHE A 14 -6.72 -24.22 -1.18
N LEU A 15 -7.68 -24.84 -0.49
CA LEU A 15 -8.85 -24.15 0.07
C LEU A 15 -8.63 -23.61 1.50
N MET A 16 -7.45 -23.78 2.10
CA MET A 16 -7.15 -23.36 3.47
C MET A 16 -5.98 -22.38 3.62
N ARG A 17 -5.66 -21.59 2.58
CA ARG A 17 -5.14 -20.22 2.81
C ARG A 17 -6.30 -19.23 2.75
N SER A 18 -7.32 -19.47 3.58
CA SER A 18 -8.07 -18.33 4.10
C SER A 18 -7.06 -17.60 4.98
N GLY A 19 -6.34 -16.64 4.40
CA GLY A 19 -5.67 -15.62 5.19
C GLY A 19 -6.67 -15.14 6.24
N ASN A 20 -6.19 -14.88 7.45
CA ASN A 20 -7.04 -14.59 8.60
C ASN A 20 -7.65 -13.17 8.42
N THR A 21 -8.63 -13.04 7.52
CA THR A 21 -9.20 -11.76 7.11
C THR A 21 -10.22 -11.34 8.15
N GLN A 22 -9.95 -10.24 8.85
CA GLN A 22 -10.84 -9.72 9.87
C GLN A 22 -11.34 -8.33 9.47
N ALA A 23 -12.65 -8.12 9.52
CA ALA A 23 -13.23 -6.79 9.33
C ALA A 23 -12.53 -5.77 10.24
N LEU A 24 -12.14 -4.63 9.67
CA LEU A 24 -11.41 -3.61 10.42
C LEU A 24 -12.34 -2.94 11.44
N PRO A 25 -11.90 -2.77 12.70
CA PRO A 25 -12.67 -2.02 13.66
C PRO A 25 -12.80 -0.55 13.19
N PRO A 26 -13.91 0.14 13.50
CA PRO A 26 -14.09 1.54 13.10
C PRO A 26 -12.92 2.45 13.50
N SER A 27 -12.33 2.22 14.68
CA SER A 27 -11.18 2.95 15.20
C SER A 27 -9.96 2.93 14.29
N ASP A 28 -9.77 1.83 13.54
CA ASP A 28 -8.67 1.67 12.60
C ASP A 28 -8.95 2.42 11.31
N MET A 29 -10.18 2.30 10.79
CA MET A 29 -10.60 3.04 9.60
C MET A 29 -10.51 4.56 9.79
N GLU A 30 -10.73 5.07 11.01
CA GLU A 30 -10.55 6.50 11.31
C GLU A 30 -9.11 7.01 11.15
N LEU A 31 -8.11 6.12 11.12
CA LEU A 31 -6.72 6.52 10.82
C LEU A 31 -6.58 7.07 9.40
N VAL A 32 -7.40 6.60 8.47
CA VAL A 32 -7.30 6.95 7.05
C VAL A 32 -8.51 7.71 6.51
N LYS A 33 -9.57 7.89 7.30
CA LYS A 33 -10.78 8.66 6.93
C LYS A 33 -10.59 10.18 7.07
N LYS A 34 -11.64 10.92 6.69
CA LYS A 34 -11.76 12.36 6.35
C LYS A 34 -10.97 13.38 7.19
N ASP A 35 -10.54 13.08 8.41
CA ASP A 35 -9.75 13.99 9.26
C ASP A 35 -8.24 13.90 9.00
N LEU A 36 -7.86 13.81 7.72
CA LEU A 36 -6.46 13.82 7.30
C LEU A 36 -5.99 15.23 7.02
N LYS A 37 -4.85 15.60 7.60
CA LYS A 37 -4.16 16.85 7.29
C LYS A 37 -3.48 16.69 5.92
N ILE A 38 -4.11 17.26 4.90
CA ILE A 38 -3.61 17.21 3.52
C ILE A 38 -3.25 18.60 2.98
N PRO A 39 -2.35 18.69 1.98
CA PRO A 39 -2.06 19.95 1.29
C PRO A 39 -3.33 20.57 0.68
N LYS A 40 -3.39 21.90 0.61
CA LYS A 40 -4.49 22.63 -0.04
C LYS A 40 -4.66 22.29 -1.53
N THR A 41 -3.59 21.79 -2.15
CA THR A 41 -3.57 21.34 -3.55
C THR A 41 -4.20 19.95 -3.73
N TRP A 42 -4.56 19.26 -2.64
CA TRP A 42 -5.18 17.96 -2.65
C TRP A 42 -6.64 18.05 -2.17
N THR A 43 -7.46 17.10 -2.60
CA THR A 43 -8.82 16.92 -2.11
C THR A 43 -9.11 15.44 -1.97
N ILE A 44 -9.97 15.07 -1.02
CA ILE A 44 -10.42 13.69 -0.84
C ILE A 44 -11.58 13.43 -1.81
N SER A 45 -11.50 12.33 -2.55
CA SER A 45 -12.59 11.88 -3.41
C SER A 45 -13.86 11.63 -2.59
N LYS A 46 -15.01 12.07 -3.12
CA LYS A 46 -16.32 11.68 -2.59
C LYS A 46 -16.71 10.26 -3.00
N LYS A 47 -16.11 9.73 -4.07
CA LYS A 47 -16.32 8.36 -4.54
C LYS A 47 -15.43 7.41 -3.74
N PRO A 48 -15.95 6.25 -3.32
CA PRO A 48 -15.14 5.23 -2.65
C PRO A 48 -14.02 4.75 -3.57
N SER A 49 -12.92 4.30 -2.97
CA SER A 49 -11.85 3.63 -3.73
C SER A 49 -12.37 2.32 -4.31
N PRO A 50 -11.97 1.92 -5.52
CA PRO A 50 -12.24 0.58 -6.04
C PRO A 50 -11.59 -0.53 -5.19
N TRP A 51 -10.60 -0.20 -4.36
CA TRP A 51 -9.97 -1.14 -3.42
C TRP A 51 -10.71 -1.29 -2.10
N ASN A 52 -11.80 -0.54 -1.88
CA ASN A 52 -12.62 -0.76 -0.69
C ASN A 52 -13.41 -2.04 -0.85
N THR A 53 -13.31 -2.94 0.12
CA THR A 53 -14.01 -4.22 0.11
C THR A 53 -15.35 -4.12 0.87
N SER A 54 -16.34 -4.90 0.44
CA SER A 54 -17.64 -4.97 1.13
C SER A 54 -17.54 -5.69 2.48
N SER A 55 -16.56 -6.58 2.63
CA SER A 55 -16.19 -7.25 3.89
C SER A 55 -15.64 -6.28 4.94
N GLY A 56 -15.21 -5.08 4.55
CA GLY A 56 -14.65 -4.09 5.45
C GLY A 56 -13.24 -4.43 5.96
N ASP A 57 -12.57 -5.39 5.33
CA ASP A 57 -11.16 -5.72 5.60
C ASP A 57 -10.19 -4.72 4.98
N THR A 58 -10.65 -3.88 4.03
CA THR A 58 -9.82 -2.90 3.33
C THR A 58 -10.57 -1.59 3.14
N TYR A 59 -9.95 -0.49 3.55
CA TYR A 59 -10.46 0.85 3.31
C TYR A 59 -9.35 1.77 2.83
N CYS A 60 -9.61 2.49 1.74
CA CYS A 60 -8.72 3.43 1.11
C CYS A 60 -9.38 4.80 0.94
N THR A 61 -8.65 5.84 1.36
CA THR A 61 -8.95 7.22 0.99
C THR A 61 -8.22 7.57 -0.31
N VAL A 62 -8.98 8.09 -1.27
CA VAL A 62 -8.48 8.50 -2.58
C VAL A 62 -8.19 9.99 -2.57
N PHE A 63 -6.97 10.38 -2.93
CA PHE A 63 -6.55 11.78 -3.08
C PHE A 63 -6.57 12.19 -4.55
N LEU A 64 -7.14 13.36 -4.80
CA LEU A 64 -7.22 13.98 -6.11
C LEU A 64 -6.55 15.35 -6.08
N SER A 65 -6.06 15.82 -7.22
CA SER A 65 -5.59 17.18 -7.37
C SER A 65 -6.77 18.15 -7.33
N THR A 66 -6.62 19.27 -6.60
CA THR A 66 -7.72 20.24 -6.45
C THR A 66 -8.09 20.88 -7.79
N ASP A 67 -7.09 21.18 -8.63
CA ASP A 67 -7.20 21.92 -9.89
C ASP A 67 -7.92 21.15 -11.01
N ARG A 68 -7.60 19.86 -11.16
CA ARG A 68 -8.03 19.04 -12.30
C ARG A 68 -8.82 17.80 -11.89
N LYS A 69 -9.00 17.59 -10.59
CA LYS A 69 -9.61 16.37 -10.00
C LYS A 69 -8.96 15.09 -10.51
N LYS A 70 -7.66 15.14 -10.83
CA LYS A 70 -6.90 13.98 -11.29
C LYS A 70 -6.42 13.17 -10.09
N TRP A 71 -6.37 11.86 -10.24
CA TRP A 71 -5.86 10.98 -9.19
C TRP A 71 -4.41 11.33 -8.82
N LEU A 72 -4.16 11.44 -7.53
CA LEU A 72 -2.83 11.65 -6.95
C LEU A 72 -2.34 10.43 -6.19
N GLY A 73 -3.23 9.71 -5.53
CA GLY A 73 -2.84 8.57 -4.72
C GLY A 73 -3.96 7.97 -3.91
N ASN A 74 -3.66 6.85 -3.26
CA ASN A 74 -4.50 6.21 -2.27
C ASN A 74 -3.72 6.03 -0.97
N PHE A 75 -4.41 6.15 0.16
CA PHE A 75 -3.89 5.77 1.48
C PHE A 75 -4.88 4.83 2.12
N CYS A 76 -4.41 3.63 2.42
CA CYS A 76 -5.21 2.47 2.74
C CYS A 76 -4.84 1.91 4.10
N ILE A 77 -5.83 1.33 4.76
CA ILE A 77 -5.67 0.37 5.84
C ILE A 77 -6.28 -0.95 5.37
N SER A 78 -5.62 -2.06 5.68
CA SER A 78 -6.11 -3.38 5.33
C SER A 78 -5.69 -4.44 6.34
N SER A 79 -6.52 -5.46 6.48
CA SER A 79 -6.20 -6.74 7.11
C SER A 79 -6.16 -7.91 6.11
N SER A 80 -6.28 -7.62 4.82
CA SER A 80 -6.29 -8.62 3.74
C SER A 80 -4.90 -8.84 3.19
N GLU A 81 -4.39 -10.06 3.34
CA GLU A 81 -3.12 -10.47 2.74
C GLU A 81 -3.19 -10.45 1.20
N GLU A 82 -4.33 -10.83 0.62
CA GLU A 82 -4.58 -10.70 -0.83
C GLU A 82 -4.45 -9.23 -1.27
N ALA A 83 -5.06 -8.30 -0.53
CA ALA A 83 -4.92 -6.87 -0.83
C ALA A 83 -3.46 -6.39 -0.70
N ARG A 84 -2.69 -6.95 0.23
CA ARG A 84 -1.24 -6.66 0.35
C ARG A 84 -0.48 -7.07 -0.90
N PHE A 85 -0.72 -8.28 -1.39
CA PHE A 85 -0.10 -8.81 -2.60
C PHE A 85 -0.54 -8.06 -3.86
N ASP A 86 -1.83 -7.74 -4.00
CA ASP A 86 -2.37 -6.95 -5.11
C ASP A 86 -1.81 -5.52 -5.15
N MET A 87 -1.53 -4.95 -3.97
CA MET A 87 -0.84 -3.66 -3.85
C MET A 87 0.68 -3.77 -4.07
N GLY A 88 1.19 -4.99 -4.29
CA GLY A 88 2.59 -5.26 -4.60
C GLY A 88 3.52 -5.14 -3.39
N VAL A 89 3.07 -5.40 -2.16
CA VAL A 89 3.96 -5.34 -0.99
C VAL A 89 4.34 -6.72 -0.50
N TRP A 90 5.62 -7.09 -0.64
CA TRP A 90 6.13 -8.41 -0.29
C TRP A 90 7.13 -8.29 0.86
N ASP A 91 7.14 -9.27 1.75
CA ASP A 91 8.01 -9.37 2.92
C ASP A 91 9.23 -10.25 2.62
N GLU A 92 9.04 -11.28 1.80
CA GLU A 92 10.09 -12.16 1.27
C GLU A 92 10.61 -11.66 -0.09
N VAL A 93 11.90 -11.91 -0.33
CA VAL A 93 12.57 -11.60 -1.61
C VAL A 93 12.27 -12.75 -2.58
N PRO A 94 11.77 -12.50 -3.79
CA PRO A 94 11.70 -13.54 -4.82
C PRO A 94 13.10 -14.06 -5.15
N ASP A 95 13.27 -15.38 -5.23
CA ASP A 95 14.56 -16.11 -5.27
C ASP A 95 15.57 -15.68 -6.36
N GLU A 96 15.21 -14.79 -7.28
CA GLU A 96 15.89 -14.64 -8.57
C GLU A 96 16.90 -13.50 -8.75
N GLU A 97 17.17 -12.62 -7.77
CA GLU A 97 18.15 -11.53 -8.01
C GLU A 97 18.98 -11.10 -6.79
N HIS A 98 20.20 -10.61 -7.07
CA HIS A 98 21.12 -10.03 -6.08
C HIS A 98 20.61 -8.65 -5.65
N TRP A 99 19.57 -8.64 -4.82
CA TRP A 99 19.03 -7.41 -4.27
C TRP A 99 19.91 -6.90 -3.11
N GLY A 100 19.82 -5.59 -2.83
CA GLY A 100 20.63 -4.90 -1.81
C GLY A 100 20.68 -5.66 -0.47
N ASP A 101 21.79 -5.50 0.25
CA ASP A 101 22.00 -6.18 1.52
C ASP A 101 20.98 -5.68 2.55
N ARG A 102 19.95 -6.50 2.83
CA ARG A 102 18.82 -6.15 3.72
C ARG A 102 19.28 -5.59 5.06
N SER A 103 20.39 -6.10 5.58
CA SER A 103 20.92 -5.67 6.87
C SER A 103 21.56 -4.28 6.80
N LYS A 104 22.28 -3.98 5.72
CA LYS A 104 22.96 -2.69 5.52
C LYS A 104 22.00 -1.58 5.12
N GLU A 105 21.00 -1.91 4.31
CA GLU A 105 20.05 -0.95 3.75
C GLU A 105 18.75 -0.84 4.57
N GLU A 106 18.68 -1.58 5.69
CA GLU A 106 17.48 -1.69 6.55
C GLU A 106 16.20 -2.02 5.74
N ILE A 107 16.30 -2.93 4.79
CA ILE A 107 15.18 -3.26 3.89
C ILE A 107 14.11 -4.03 4.68
N GLY A 108 12.98 -3.36 4.91
CA GLY A 108 11.84 -3.93 5.62
C GLY A 108 10.94 -4.79 4.72
N TYR A 109 10.70 -4.31 3.49
CA TYR A 109 9.73 -4.89 2.55
C TYR A 109 10.19 -4.65 1.11
N TRP A 110 9.44 -5.19 0.15
CA TRP A 110 9.64 -5.01 -1.28
C TRP A 110 8.36 -4.48 -1.91
N SER A 111 8.50 -3.53 -2.83
CA SER A 111 7.42 -3.09 -3.70
C SER A 111 7.60 -3.80 -5.04
N VAL A 112 6.72 -4.74 -5.35
CA VAL A 112 6.73 -5.55 -6.56
C VAL A 112 5.77 -4.94 -7.57
N THR A 113 6.29 -4.71 -8.77
CA THR A 113 5.51 -4.30 -9.94
C THR A 113 5.55 -5.42 -10.98
N PRO A 114 4.70 -5.38 -12.03
CA PRO A 114 4.77 -6.36 -13.11
C PRO A 114 6.12 -6.44 -13.84
N MET A 115 7.03 -5.47 -13.65
CA MET A 115 8.32 -5.42 -14.35
C MET A 115 9.54 -5.51 -13.45
N PHE A 116 9.46 -4.97 -12.22
CA PHE A 116 10.60 -4.83 -11.33
C PHE A 116 10.18 -4.95 -9.86
N ILE A 117 11.14 -5.32 -9.02
CA ILE A 117 11.04 -5.38 -7.57
C ILE A 117 11.90 -4.25 -7.01
N TYR A 118 11.36 -3.47 -6.08
CA TYR A 118 12.06 -2.32 -5.49
C TYR A 118 12.20 -2.51 -3.97
N PRO A 119 13.41 -2.38 -3.40
CA PRO A 119 13.59 -2.45 -1.95
C PRO A 119 12.90 -1.27 -1.27
N MET A 120 12.09 -1.56 -0.24
CA MET A 120 11.50 -0.53 0.61
C MET A 120 12.42 -0.27 1.80
N THR A 121 12.98 0.93 1.83
CA THR A 121 13.89 1.41 2.89
C THR A 121 13.15 2.35 3.84
N PRO A 122 13.69 2.62 5.05
CA PRO A 122 13.01 3.47 6.03
C PRO A 122 12.69 4.87 5.48
N PHE A 123 11.42 5.26 5.51
CA PHE A 123 10.95 6.55 4.99
C PHE A 123 10.68 7.58 6.09
N ILE A 124 10.06 7.11 7.17
CA ILE A 124 9.82 7.81 8.43
C ILE A 124 10.39 6.92 9.53
N LEU A 125 11.10 7.52 10.49
CA LEU A 125 11.60 6.81 11.69
C LEU A 125 10.73 7.08 12.92
N ARG A 126 10.12 8.27 12.98
CA ARG A 126 9.20 8.71 14.04
C ARG A 126 8.07 9.53 13.42
N PRO A 127 6.84 9.46 13.96
CA PRO A 127 6.43 8.71 15.16
C PRO A 127 6.22 7.21 14.93
N ILE A 128 6.14 6.76 13.68
CA ILE A 128 6.09 5.34 13.30
C ILE A 128 7.23 5.05 12.31
N LYS A 129 7.94 3.94 12.50
CA LYS A 129 8.94 3.49 11.50
C LYS A 129 8.22 2.83 10.34
N ASN A 130 8.19 3.47 9.18
CA ASN A 130 7.62 2.90 7.97
C ASN A 130 8.67 2.79 6.86
N TYR A 131 8.34 2.02 5.83
CA TYR A 131 9.24 1.77 4.71
C TYR A 131 8.60 2.27 3.42
N ALA A 132 9.39 2.72 2.46
CA ALA A 132 8.90 3.20 1.18
C ALA A 132 9.87 2.88 0.04
N ALA A 133 9.32 2.87 -1.17
CA ALA A 133 10.08 2.83 -2.40
C ALA A 133 9.53 3.86 -3.40
N LYS A 134 10.40 4.32 -4.29
CA LYS A 134 9.96 4.91 -5.56
C LYS A 134 9.96 3.80 -6.58
N VAL A 135 8.84 3.61 -7.24
CA VAL A 135 8.63 2.53 -8.20
C VAL A 135 8.17 3.12 -9.50
N ASP A 136 8.56 2.50 -10.61
CA ASP A 136 7.93 2.82 -11.87
C ASP A 136 6.47 2.32 -11.83
N CYS A 137 5.54 3.07 -12.39
CA CYS A 137 4.12 2.74 -12.36
C CYS A 137 3.38 3.11 -13.64
N SER A 138 2.31 2.35 -13.91
CA SER A 138 1.33 2.65 -14.95
C SER A 138 0.07 3.24 -14.33
N LEU A 139 -0.49 4.27 -14.96
CA LEU A 139 -1.76 4.87 -14.53
C LEU A 139 -2.99 4.24 -15.21
N GLY A 140 -2.82 3.10 -15.89
CA GLY A 140 -3.91 2.27 -16.38
C GLY A 140 -4.73 2.84 -17.55
N ASN A 141 -4.32 3.97 -18.13
CA ASN A 141 -5.00 4.55 -19.31
C ASN A 141 -4.57 3.88 -20.63
N GLU A 142 -3.71 2.87 -20.57
CA GLU A 142 -2.99 2.29 -21.71
C GLU A 142 -3.21 0.78 -21.78
N ARG A 143 -3.02 0.19 -22.98
CA ARG A 143 -3.09 -1.27 -23.17
C ARG A 143 -1.84 -1.93 -22.56
N GLY A 144 -2.04 -2.59 -21.42
CA GLY A 144 -0.97 -3.27 -20.68
C GLY A 144 -0.23 -2.36 -19.68
N TYR A 145 0.72 -2.94 -18.96
CA TYR A 145 1.55 -2.19 -18.02
C TYR A 145 2.61 -1.38 -18.77
N ARG A 146 2.55 -0.04 -18.65
CA ARG A 146 3.55 0.87 -19.21
C ARG A 146 4.10 1.77 -18.10
N PRO A 147 5.34 1.54 -17.64
CA PRO A 147 5.98 2.35 -16.59
C PRO A 147 6.37 3.73 -17.11
N THR A 148 5.38 4.59 -17.38
CA THR A 148 5.58 5.95 -17.91
C THR A 148 5.57 7.03 -16.82
N SER A 149 5.40 6.61 -15.58
CA SER A 149 5.28 7.45 -14.40
C SER A 149 6.08 6.86 -13.25
N THR A 150 6.46 7.71 -12.30
CA THR A 150 7.02 7.27 -11.03
C THR A 150 5.96 7.41 -9.95
N CYS A 151 5.80 6.36 -9.14
CA CYS A 151 4.97 6.33 -7.95
C CYS A 151 5.82 6.20 -6.69
N HIS A 152 5.28 6.65 -5.58
CA HIS A 152 5.83 6.44 -4.25
C HIS A 152 4.91 5.49 -3.49
N THR A 153 5.41 4.30 -3.16
CA THR A 153 4.73 3.31 -2.34
C THR A 153 5.30 3.35 -0.93
N ALA A 154 4.45 3.19 0.09
CA ALA A 154 4.90 3.12 1.48
C ALA A 154 4.04 2.15 2.26
N TYR A 155 4.65 1.48 3.23
CA TYR A 155 4.04 0.41 4.01
C TYR A 155 4.43 0.51 5.49
N TYR A 156 3.46 0.22 6.35
CA TYR A 156 3.64 0.12 7.79
C TYR A 156 2.75 -0.98 8.36
N GLN A 157 3.34 -1.97 9.00
CA GLN A 157 2.59 -2.97 9.75
C GLN A 157 2.12 -2.37 11.09
N LEU A 158 0.82 -2.11 11.21
CA LEU A 158 0.23 -1.48 12.40
C LEU A 158 0.22 -2.45 13.59
N ARG A 159 -0.13 -3.70 13.32
CA ARG A 159 -0.05 -4.86 14.23
C ARG A 159 -0.08 -6.13 13.38
N ASP A 160 0.01 -7.29 14.02
CA ASP A 160 -0.09 -8.55 13.29
C ASP A 160 -1.39 -8.62 12.45
N GLY A 161 -1.24 -9.00 11.18
CA GLY A 161 -2.33 -9.05 10.21
C GLY A 161 -2.99 -7.71 9.82
N VAL A 162 -2.56 -6.55 10.31
CA VAL A 162 -3.15 -5.25 9.95
C VAL A 162 -2.09 -4.22 9.58
N PHE A 163 -2.26 -3.59 8.43
CA PHE A 163 -1.24 -2.69 7.87
C PHE A 163 -1.83 -1.44 7.23
N LEU A 164 -1.01 -0.41 7.16
CA LEU A 164 -1.21 0.78 6.36
C LEU A 164 -0.36 0.69 5.10
N HIS A 165 -0.94 1.07 3.98
CA HIS A 165 -0.26 1.18 2.70
C HIS A 165 -0.64 2.49 2.00
N SER A 166 0.28 3.10 1.27
CA SER A 166 -0.03 4.24 0.42
C SER A 166 0.68 4.14 -0.90
N VAL A 167 0.02 4.54 -1.98
CA VAL A 167 0.62 4.72 -3.30
C VAL A 167 0.25 6.09 -3.84
N PHE A 168 1.23 6.85 -4.28
CA PHE A 168 1.03 8.19 -4.85
C PHE A 168 1.78 8.34 -6.17
N HIS A 169 1.11 8.86 -7.18
CA HIS A 169 1.72 9.29 -8.43
C HIS A 169 2.52 10.58 -8.19
N ILE A 170 3.85 10.49 -8.24
CA ILE A 170 4.74 11.62 -7.95
C ILE A 170 5.20 12.33 -9.22
N SER A 171 5.40 11.61 -10.34
CA SER A 171 5.74 12.20 -11.63
C SER A 171 5.18 11.43 -12.82
N ASP A 172 4.80 12.18 -13.85
CA ASP A 172 4.53 11.70 -15.20
C ASP A 172 5.78 12.01 -16.00
N ASP A 173 6.61 10.98 -16.23
CA ASP A 173 7.99 11.13 -16.69
C ASP A 173 8.03 11.43 -18.19
N VAL A 174 7.04 10.92 -18.94
CA VAL A 174 6.81 11.26 -20.35
C VAL A 174 6.54 12.75 -20.52
N LYS A 175 5.65 13.33 -19.69
CA LYS A 175 5.34 14.77 -19.75
C LYS A 175 6.27 15.63 -18.89
N ARG A 176 7.26 15.02 -18.22
CA ARG A 176 8.17 15.66 -17.26
C ARG A 176 7.42 16.52 -16.23
N LYS A 177 6.29 16.02 -15.73
CA LYS A 177 5.38 16.78 -14.87
C LYS A 177 5.28 16.14 -13.49
N GLN A 178 5.72 16.87 -12.46
CA GLN A 178 5.46 16.52 -11.07
C GLN A 178 3.95 16.60 -10.76
N LYS A 179 3.46 15.66 -9.95
CA LYS A 179 2.03 15.55 -9.58
C LYS A 179 1.83 15.69 -8.07
N ALA A 180 2.47 14.83 -7.30
CA ALA A 180 2.54 14.91 -5.84
C ALA A 180 3.99 15.12 -5.39
N ARG A 181 4.18 15.82 -4.27
CA ARG A 181 5.50 15.99 -3.65
C ARG A 181 5.70 14.95 -2.56
N ILE A 182 6.90 14.38 -2.49
CA ILE A 182 7.27 13.42 -1.43
C ILE A 182 7.16 14.06 -0.05
N SER A 183 7.46 15.35 0.09
CA SER A 183 7.28 16.09 1.36
C SER A 183 5.84 16.08 1.85
N ASP A 184 4.87 16.19 0.93
CA ASP A 184 3.45 16.19 1.26
C ASP A 184 3.00 14.80 1.70
N ILE A 185 3.49 13.76 1.01
CA ILE A 185 3.26 12.35 1.37
C ILE A 185 3.86 12.04 2.75
N ARG A 186 5.09 12.50 3.00
CA ARG A 186 5.77 12.39 4.30
C ARG A 186 4.94 13.03 5.41
N ASN A 187 4.44 14.25 5.20
CA ASN A 187 3.63 14.96 6.19
C ASN A 187 2.32 14.23 6.50
N LEU A 188 1.68 13.62 5.48
CA LEU A 188 0.51 12.77 5.68
C LEU A 188 0.83 11.57 6.57
N TRP A 189 1.93 10.85 6.28
CA TRP A 189 2.36 9.71 7.10
C TRP A 189 2.71 10.10 8.53
N ILE A 190 3.37 11.25 8.73
CA ILE A 190 3.66 11.78 10.09
C ILE A 190 2.36 12.03 10.83
N HIS A 191 1.39 12.74 10.22
CA HIS A 191 0.08 13.00 10.83
C HIS A 191 -0.66 11.73 11.23
N VAL A 192 -0.68 10.72 10.35
CA VAL A 192 -1.28 9.41 10.66
C VAL A 192 -0.53 8.70 11.78
N GLY A 193 0.80 8.74 11.75
CA GLY A 193 1.63 8.16 12.80
C GLY A 193 1.45 8.83 14.17
N GLU A 194 1.24 10.15 14.20
CA GLU A 194 0.94 10.89 15.44
C GLU A 194 -0.40 10.44 16.03
N LYS A 195 -1.41 10.18 15.19
CA LYS A 195 -2.68 9.59 15.64
C LYS A 195 -2.50 8.20 16.24
N ILE A 196 -1.59 7.40 15.69
CA ILE A 196 -1.28 6.06 16.21
C ILE A 196 -0.59 6.18 17.59
N GLY A 197 0.46 7.01 17.70
CA GLY A 197 1.17 7.23 18.96
C GLY A 197 0.33 7.93 20.03
N GLY A 198 -0.59 8.81 19.65
CA GLY A 198 -1.53 9.46 20.57
C GLY A 198 -2.55 8.49 21.16
N LYS A 199 -2.97 7.47 20.40
CA LYS A 199 -3.87 6.40 20.88
C LYS A 199 -3.16 5.41 21.82
N SER A 200 -1.83 5.31 21.82
CA SER A 200 -1.11 4.45 22.77
C SER A 200 -0.97 5.07 24.16
N ASN A 201 -1.07 6.39 24.29
CA ASN A 201 -0.95 7.11 25.57
C ASN A 201 -2.28 7.32 26.31
N SER A 202 -3.39 6.79 25.78
CA SER A 202 -4.73 6.87 26.38
C SER A 202 -5.24 5.53 26.92
N LYS A 203 -4.34 4.67 27.42
CA LYS A 203 -4.67 3.45 28.16
C LYS A 203 -4.27 3.58 29.61
#